data_AF-A0A928CV06-F1
#
_entry.id   AF-A0A928CV06-F1
#
_cell.length_a   1.000
_cell.length_b   1.000
_cell.length_c   1.000
_cell.angle_alpha   90.00
_cell.angle_beta   90.00
_cell.angle_gamma   90.00
#
_symmetry.space_group_name_H-M   'P 1'
#
loop_
_entity.id
_entity.type
_entity.pdbx_description
1 polymer ?
#
loop_
_entity_poly.entity_id
_entity_poly.type
_entity_poly.pdbx_seq_one_letter_code
_entity_poly.pdbx_strand_id
1 'polypeptide(L)'
;MNGQEKQMVQDFIQEKLDGKIGNFAAFDFKSLNGSDKFGCPGRRFDSDDTEIMRAVYVLLWGDELPELSMDTLGTTGKYRGDTMNSFHTMFGREIDGQPGFYGGLEKYHPSDRMRERVREFGSRFCSTLGNYAVLPQLFAQETTLNFYRGTNDWRDFFDRFLIELHRVLCGEKDQDPLLAELVRVNSFCFGRFRGESGFRSWMRLMFLDDYCNADGTPKIVFPLNYHWKNPADPERYLADVTAYLDRAEAIIAARSRKILAVLESKL
;
A
#
# COMPACT_ATOMS: atom_id res chain seq x y z
N MET A 1 -15.71 7.86 18.33
CA MET A 1 -16.74 8.67 17.66
C MET A 1 -16.66 8.30 16.18
N ASN A 2 -17.39 7.27 15.74
CA ASN A 2 -17.15 6.64 14.42
C ASN A 2 -18.44 6.56 13.57
N GLY A 3 -19.44 7.40 13.86
CA GLY A 3 -20.79 7.25 13.30
C GLY A 3 -20.84 7.53 11.79
N GLN A 4 -20.10 8.52 11.32
CA GLN A 4 -20.09 8.92 9.91
C GLN A 4 -19.30 7.92 9.05
N GLU A 5 -18.18 7.42 9.56
CA GLU A 5 -17.32 6.44 8.88
C GLU A 5 -18.03 5.09 8.74
N LYS A 6 -18.71 4.64 9.80
CA LYS A 6 -19.56 3.44 9.74
C LYS A 6 -20.66 3.59 8.70
N GLN A 7 -21.37 4.72 8.69
CA GLN A 7 -22.43 4.96 7.72
C GLN A 7 -21.88 4.97 6.28
N MET A 8 -20.74 5.62 6.04
CA MET A 8 -20.11 5.64 4.71
C MET A 8 -19.76 4.24 4.21
N VAL A 9 -19.21 3.39 5.10
CA VAL A 9 -18.90 1.99 4.75
C VAL A 9 -20.17 1.15 4.54
N GLN A 10 -21.20 1.33 5.37
CA GLN A 10 -22.49 0.65 5.20
C GLN A 10 -23.17 1.04 3.87
N ASP A 11 -23.18 2.33 3.54
CA ASP A 11 -23.69 2.84 2.26
C ASP A 11 -22.92 2.24 1.08
N PHE A 12 -21.59 2.20 1.17
CA PHE A 12 -20.76 1.60 0.13
C PHE A 12 -21.05 0.11 -0.04
N ILE A 13 -21.27 -0.62 1.06
CA ILE A 13 -21.65 -2.03 1.01
C ILE A 13 -22.96 -2.21 0.25
N GLN A 14 -23.97 -1.38 0.51
CA GLN A 14 -25.26 -1.47 -0.17
C GLN A 14 -25.18 -1.04 -1.65
N GLU A 15 -24.48 0.05 -1.94
CA GLU A 15 -24.51 0.68 -3.27
C GLU A 15 -23.49 0.09 -4.26
N LYS A 16 -22.37 -0.45 -3.77
CA LYS A 16 -21.23 -0.88 -4.61
C LYS A 16 -20.87 -2.34 -4.45
N LEU A 17 -21.32 -3.00 -3.38
CA LEU A 17 -20.91 -4.36 -3.02
C LEU A 17 -22.08 -5.35 -2.94
N ASP A 18 -23.24 -5.02 -3.52
CA ASP A 18 -24.45 -5.86 -3.51
C ASP A 18 -24.92 -6.26 -2.10
N GLY A 19 -24.70 -5.38 -1.11
CA GLY A 19 -25.01 -5.63 0.29
C GLY A 19 -24.07 -6.64 0.98
N LYS A 20 -22.98 -7.06 0.33
CA LYS A 20 -22.07 -8.10 0.82
C LYS A 20 -20.68 -7.55 1.12
N ILE A 21 -20.34 -7.42 2.40
CA ILE A 21 -19.02 -6.93 2.82
C ILE A 21 -17.86 -7.79 2.27
N GLY A 22 -18.04 -9.09 2.06
CA GLY A 22 -17.01 -9.94 1.45
C GLY A 22 -16.55 -9.47 0.06
N ASN A 23 -17.42 -8.77 -0.69
CA ASN A 23 -17.07 -8.25 -2.02
C ASN A 23 -16.04 -7.10 -1.95
N PHE A 24 -15.83 -6.47 -0.78
CA PHE A 24 -14.83 -5.41 -0.59
C PHE A 24 -13.42 -5.87 -0.95
N ALA A 25 -13.10 -7.15 -0.66
CA ALA A 25 -11.76 -7.70 -0.91
C ALA A 25 -11.37 -7.75 -2.40
N ALA A 26 -12.36 -7.81 -3.30
CA ALA A 26 -12.15 -7.91 -4.75
C ALA A 26 -12.60 -6.65 -5.51
N PHE A 27 -13.07 -5.63 -4.79
CA PHE A 27 -13.51 -4.39 -5.41
C PHE A 27 -12.32 -3.60 -5.96
N ASP A 28 -12.40 -3.22 -7.24
CA ASP A 28 -11.40 -2.36 -7.89
C ASP A 28 -11.64 -0.89 -7.53
N PHE A 29 -10.85 -0.35 -6.60
CA PHE A 29 -10.99 1.04 -6.13
C PHE A 29 -10.69 2.06 -7.23
N LYS A 30 -9.95 1.70 -8.30
CA LYS A 30 -9.75 2.62 -9.44
C LYS A 30 -11.05 2.93 -10.18
N SER A 31 -12.04 2.04 -10.11
CA SER A 31 -13.37 2.28 -10.70
C SER A 31 -14.13 3.45 -10.06
N LEU A 32 -13.67 3.95 -8.90
CA LEU A 32 -14.26 5.11 -8.23
C LEU A 32 -13.80 6.46 -8.80
N ASN A 33 -12.98 6.47 -9.85
CA ASN A 33 -12.58 7.70 -10.50
C ASN A 33 -13.82 8.45 -11.03
N GLY A 34 -13.98 9.71 -10.60
CA GLY A 34 -15.17 10.53 -10.90
C GLY A 34 -16.37 10.27 -9.98
N SER A 35 -16.26 9.43 -8.95
CA SER A 35 -17.33 9.28 -7.95
C SER A 35 -17.32 10.44 -6.95
N ASP A 36 -18.43 11.16 -6.87
CA ASP A 36 -18.60 12.29 -5.93
C ASP A 36 -18.80 11.88 -4.47
N LYS A 37 -19.28 10.64 -4.23
CA LYS A 37 -19.57 10.14 -2.88
C LYS A 37 -18.42 9.32 -2.29
N PHE A 38 -17.90 8.37 -3.05
CA PHE A 38 -16.94 7.40 -2.55
C PHE A 38 -15.53 7.59 -3.12
N GLY A 39 -15.37 8.40 -4.16
CA GLY A 39 -14.09 8.66 -4.84
C GLY A 39 -13.29 9.77 -4.18
N CYS A 40 -12.86 10.74 -4.98
CA CYS A 40 -12.03 11.87 -4.55
C CYS A 40 -12.68 13.22 -4.96
N PRO A 41 -13.86 13.57 -4.41
CA PRO A 41 -14.57 14.79 -4.83
C PRO A 41 -13.70 16.03 -4.62
N GLY A 42 -13.64 16.89 -5.64
CA GLY A 42 -12.90 18.16 -5.59
C GLY A 42 -11.37 18.05 -5.55
N ARG A 43 -10.79 16.86 -5.78
CA ARG A 43 -9.32 16.65 -5.77
C ARG A 43 -8.87 15.60 -6.79
N ARG A 44 -7.56 15.52 -7.03
CA ARG A 44 -6.99 14.50 -7.92
C ARG A 44 -7.31 13.11 -7.38
N PHE A 45 -7.75 12.22 -8.28
CA PHE A 45 -8.05 10.84 -7.95
C PHE A 45 -6.79 10.09 -7.52
N ASP A 46 -6.91 9.40 -6.39
CA ASP A 46 -5.93 8.44 -5.89
C ASP A 46 -6.68 7.31 -5.19
N SER A 47 -6.49 6.08 -5.65
CA SER A 47 -7.36 4.95 -5.26
C SER A 47 -7.18 4.55 -3.79
N ASP A 48 -5.98 4.75 -3.24
CA ASP A 48 -5.69 4.48 -1.83
C ASP A 48 -6.11 5.62 -0.88
N ASP A 49 -6.48 6.78 -1.42
CA ASP A 49 -6.87 7.96 -0.64
C ASP A 49 -8.30 8.42 -0.99
N THR A 50 -9.16 7.53 -1.47
CA THR A 50 -10.59 7.78 -1.70
C THR A 50 -11.35 8.02 -0.38
N GLU A 51 -12.50 8.69 -0.41
CA GLU A 51 -13.32 8.92 0.81
C GLU A 51 -13.69 7.60 1.49
N ILE A 52 -14.06 6.58 0.71
CA ILE A 52 -14.36 5.26 1.28
C ILE A 52 -13.13 4.63 1.95
N MET A 53 -11.95 4.73 1.35
CA MET A 53 -10.73 4.19 1.96
C MET A 53 -10.34 4.96 3.22
N ARG A 54 -10.54 6.28 3.25
CA ARG A 54 -10.35 7.08 4.46
C ARG A 54 -11.24 6.63 5.61
N ALA A 55 -12.54 6.40 5.34
CA ALA A 55 -13.45 5.86 6.34
C ALA A 55 -13.01 4.48 6.83
N VAL A 56 -12.57 3.60 5.92
CA VAL A 56 -12.00 2.30 6.28
C VAL A 56 -10.78 2.45 7.20
N TYR A 57 -9.85 3.36 6.91
CA TYR A 57 -8.67 3.57 7.76
C TYR A 57 -9.03 4.01 9.18
N VAL A 58 -9.99 4.93 9.31
CA VAL A 58 -10.47 5.38 10.62
C VAL A 58 -11.14 4.22 11.38
N LEU A 59 -11.95 3.40 10.70
CA LEU A 59 -12.55 2.22 11.34
C LEU A 59 -11.49 1.20 11.77
N LEU A 60 -10.49 0.93 10.94
CA LEU A 60 -9.46 -0.05 11.26
C LEU A 60 -8.55 0.42 12.39
N TRP A 61 -8.12 1.67 12.32
CA TRP A 61 -6.96 2.14 13.08
C TRP A 61 -7.20 3.40 13.90
N GLY A 62 -8.36 4.05 13.83
CA GLY A 62 -8.63 5.30 14.55
C GLY A 62 -8.55 5.19 16.08
N ASP A 63 -8.80 4.01 16.64
CA ASP A 63 -8.66 3.75 18.08
C ASP A 63 -7.20 3.55 18.52
N GLU A 64 -6.32 3.26 17.55
CA GLU A 64 -4.93 2.87 17.79
C GLU A 64 -3.94 3.95 17.34
N LEU A 65 -4.20 4.60 16.21
CA LEU A 65 -3.34 5.65 15.66
C LEU A 65 -3.81 7.01 16.16
N PRO A 66 -2.92 7.77 16.81
CA PRO A 66 -3.31 9.02 17.45
C PRO A 66 -3.80 10.02 16.42
N GLU A 67 -4.96 10.62 16.72
CA GLU A 67 -5.61 11.65 15.92
C GLU A 67 -6.01 11.20 14.51
N LEU A 68 -6.03 9.90 14.21
CA LEU A 68 -6.51 9.41 12.91
C LEU A 68 -8.03 9.57 12.80
N SER A 69 -8.47 10.47 11.93
CA SER A 69 -9.87 10.77 11.63
C SER A 69 -10.02 11.16 10.15
N MET A 70 -11.26 11.34 9.69
CA MET A 70 -11.53 11.85 8.34
C MET A 70 -10.86 13.21 8.09
N ASP A 71 -10.79 14.07 9.11
CA ASP A 71 -10.23 15.43 9.01
C ASP A 71 -8.70 15.45 8.96
N THR A 72 -8.05 14.43 9.53
CA THR A 72 -6.57 14.35 9.57
C THR A 72 -5.99 13.51 8.44
N LEU A 73 -6.84 12.99 7.54
CA LEU A 73 -6.44 12.23 6.36
C LEU A 73 -6.31 13.12 5.11
N GLY A 74 -5.35 12.75 4.25
CA GLY A 74 -5.14 13.35 2.93
C GLY A 74 -3.84 14.15 2.81
N THR A 75 -3.65 14.80 1.66
CA THR A 75 -2.39 15.50 1.31
C THR A 75 -1.94 16.53 2.34
N THR A 76 -2.88 17.23 2.97
CA THR A 76 -2.60 18.28 3.97
C THR A 76 -2.77 17.78 5.41
N GLY A 77 -3.13 16.50 5.57
CA GLY A 77 -3.39 15.87 6.86
C GLY A 77 -2.14 15.32 7.53
N LYS A 78 -2.34 14.69 8.70
CA LYS A 78 -1.31 13.95 9.43
C LYS A 78 -1.08 12.56 8.85
N TYR A 79 -2.06 12.00 8.15
CA TYR A 79 -2.03 10.66 7.58
C TYR A 79 -2.47 10.67 6.11
N ARG A 80 -2.05 9.65 5.36
CA ARG A 80 -2.48 9.42 3.99
C ARG A 80 -2.57 7.93 3.68
N GLY A 81 -3.48 7.57 2.78
CA GLY A 81 -3.43 6.29 2.10
C GLY A 81 -2.13 6.08 1.33
N ASP A 82 -1.73 4.82 1.21
CA ASP A 82 -0.52 4.41 0.51
C ASP A 82 -0.71 3.01 -0.10
N THR A 83 -0.40 2.87 -1.39
CA THR A 83 -0.37 1.60 -2.12
C THR A 83 0.96 0.90 -1.89
N MET A 84 0.95 -0.22 -1.16
CA MET A 84 2.17 -0.92 -0.75
C MET A 84 2.90 -1.56 -1.94
N ASN A 85 2.25 -2.49 -2.65
CA ASN A 85 2.84 -3.19 -3.78
C ASN A 85 2.43 -2.49 -5.06
N SER A 86 3.19 -1.45 -5.43
CA SER A 86 2.94 -0.69 -6.65
C SER A 86 3.52 -1.38 -7.89
N PHE A 87 2.83 -1.23 -9.01
CA PHE A 87 3.13 -1.96 -10.24
C PHE A 87 4.12 -1.23 -11.16
N HIS A 88 4.35 0.07 -10.95
CA HIS A 88 5.13 0.90 -11.87
C HIS A 88 6.64 0.60 -11.84
N THR A 89 7.21 0.31 -10.67
CA THR A 89 8.62 -0.09 -10.58
C THR A 89 8.91 -1.34 -11.41
N MET A 90 8.01 -2.33 -11.33
CA MET A 90 8.20 -3.61 -12.01
C MET A 90 7.87 -3.53 -13.49
N PHE A 91 6.78 -2.90 -13.89
CA PHE A 91 6.25 -3.01 -15.26
C PHE A 91 6.30 -1.70 -16.06
N GLY A 92 6.47 -0.56 -15.39
CA GLY A 92 6.38 0.76 -15.99
C GLY A 92 4.94 1.28 -16.08
N ARG A 93 4.72 2.29 -16.92
CA ARG A 93 3.38 2.82 -17.20
C ARG A 93 2.72 1.99 -18.29
N GLU A 94 1.42 1.79 -18.15
CA GLU A 94 0.59 1.25 -19.23
C GLU A 94 0.67 2.21 -20.43
N ILE A 95 0.73 1.64 -21.63
CA ILE A 95 0.78 2.39 -22.87
C ILE A 95 -0.64 2.84 -23.21
N ASP A 96 -0.81 4.14 -23.46
CA ASP A 96 -2.11 4.73 -23.75
C ASP A 96 -2.80 4.01 -24.91
N GLY A 97 -4.06 3.59 -24.68
CA GLY A 97 -4.88 2.87 -25.66
C GLY A 97 -4.52 1.38 -25.83
N GLN A 98 -3.59 0.83 -25.05
CA GLN A 98 -3.15 -0.57 -25.15
C GLN A 98 -3.23 -1.29 -23.79
N PRO A 99 -4.43 -1.77 -23.39
CA PRO A 99 -4.60 -2.45 -22.11
C PRO A 99 -3.70 -3.67 -21.96
N GLY A 100 -2.96 -3.72 -20.86
CA GLY A 100 -2.01 -4.81 -20.56
C GLY A 100 -0.61 -4.65 -21.17
N PHE A 101 -0.38 -3.61 -21.98
CA PHE A 101 0.94 -3.29 -22.51
C PHE A 101 1.60 -2.23 -21.63
N TYR A 102 2.72 -2.58 -21.00
CA TYR A 102 3.44 -1.66 -20.11
C TYR A 102 4.83 -1.37 -20.66
N GLY A 103 5.17 -0.09 -20.82
CA GLY A 103 6.40 0.32 -21.52
C GLY A 103 7.70 -0.16 -20.88
N GLY A 104 7.67 -0.55 -19.60
CA GLY A 104 8.79 -1.21 -18.94
C GLY A 104 8.87 -2.70 -19.25
N LEU A 105 7.74 -3.39 -19.15
CA LEU A 105 7.60 -4.81 -19.45
C LEU A 105 7.94 -5.12 -20.91
N GLU A 106 7.47 -4.30 -21.85
CA GLU A 106 7.66 -4.50 -23.31
C GLU A 106 9.13 -4.50 -23.76
N LYS A 107 10.05 -3.91 -22.97
CA LYS A 107 11.50 -3.99 -23.24
C LYS A 107 12.05 -5.41 -23.23
N TYR A 108 11.33 -6.33 -22.60
CA TYR A 108 11.72 -7.72 -22.40
C TYR A 108 10.86 -8.70 -23.18
N HIS A 109 10.09 -8.22 -24.16
CA HIS A 109 9.27 -9.04 -25.06
C HIS A 109 8.38 -10.07 -24.32
N PRO A 110 7.48 -9.62 -23.43
CA PRO A 110 6.62 -10.51 -22.66
C PRO A 110 5.69 -11.32 -23.60
N SER A 111 5.29 -12.50 -23.15
CA SER A 111 4.21 -13.25 -23.80
C SER A 111 2.85 -12.59 -23.58
N ASP A 112 1.87 -12.91 -24.43
CA ASP A 112 0.49 -12.41 -24.26
C ASP A 112 -0.11 -12.85 -22.92
N ARG A 113 0.21 -14.07 -22.47
CA ARG A 113 -0.17 -14.55 -21.14
C ARG A 113 0.39 -13.67 -20.03
N MET A 114 1.63 -13.19 -20.15
CA MET A 114 2.24 -12.29 -19.17
C MET A 114 1.54 -10.92 -19.18
N ARG A 115 1.26 -10.36 -20.37
CA ARG A 115 0.52 -9.10 -20.50
C ARG A 115 -0.85 -9.18 -19.83
N GLU A 116 -1.59 -10.26 -20.08
CA GLU A 116 -2.88 -10.50 -19.46
C GLU A 116 -2.76 -10.62 -17.93
N ARG A 117 -1.77 -11.37 -17.43
CA ARG A 117 -1.53 -11.53 -16.00
C ARG A 117 -1.21 -10.20 -15.31
N VAL A 118 -0.36 -9.36 -15.90
CA VAL A 118 -0.03 -8.04 -15.34
C VAL A 118 -1.25 -7.10 -15.38
N ARG A 119 -2.04 -7.14 -16.46
CA ARG A 119 -3.30 -6.39 -16.57
C ARG A 119 -4.27 -6.79 -15.45
N GLU A 120 -4.47 -8.09 -15.25
CA GLU A 120 -5.34 -8.62 -14.19
C GLU A 120 -4.83 -8.24 -12.80
N PHE A 121 -3.51 -8.29 -12.58
CA PHE A 121 -2.93 -7.81 -11.33
C PHE A 121 -3.28 -6.35 -11.04
N GLY A 122 -3.23 -5.50 -12.07
CA GLY A 122 -3.53 -4.07 -11.96
C GLY A 122 -4.92 -3.74 -11.45
N SER A 123 -5.96 -4.51 -11.81
CA SER A 123 -7.36 -4.26 -11.44
C SER A 123 -7.90 -5.19 -10.35
N ARG A 124 -7.40 -6.44 -10.25
CA ARG A 124 -7.91 -7.44 -9.30
C ARG A 124 -7.13 -7.52 -7.99
N PHE A 125 -5.96 -6.90 -7.93
CA PHE A 125 -5.09 -6.97 -6.75
C PHE A 125 -4.50 -5.61 -6.38
N CYS A 126 -3.82 -4.95 -7.32
CA CYS A 126 -3.08 -3.73 -7.03
C CYS A 126 -3.98 -2.60 -6.50
N SER A 127 -5.19 -2.48 -7.03
CA SER A 127 -6.19 -1.48 -6.64
C SER A 127 -7.26 -2.01 -5.69
N THR A 128 -6.90 -2.93 -4.79
CA THR A 128 -7.83 -3.56 -3.84
C THR A 128 -7.45 -3.32 -2.39
N LEU A 129 -8.42 -3.50 -1.50
CA LEU A 129 -8.35 -3.28 -0.06
C LEU A 129 -7.05 -3.77 0.60
N GLY A 130 -6.65 -5.01 0.29
CA GLY A 130 -5.49 -5.66 0.88
C GLY A 130 -4.15 -5.11 0.45
N ASN A 131 -4.10 -4.22 -0.56
CA ASN A 131 -2.86 -3.57 -1.00
C ASN A 131 -2.65 -2.18 -0.39
N TYR A 132 -3.64 -1.67 0.35
CA TYR A 132 -3.58 -0.33 0.90
C TYR A 132 -3.20 -0.32 2.38
N ALA A 133 -2.52 0.75 2.79
CA ALA A 133 -2.16 1.05 4.16
C ALA A 133 -2.35 2.54 4.44
N VAL A 134 -2.40 2.93 5.70
CA VAL A 134 -2.29 4.33 6.12
C VAL A 134 -0.89 4.60 6.67
N LEU A 135 -0.25 5.65 6.22
CA LEU A 135 1.06 6.10 6.72
C LEU A 135 0.97 7.54 7.22
N PRO A 136 1.79 7.94 8.21
CA PRO A 136 1.87 9.33 8.61
C PRO A 136 2.58 10.16 7.53
N GLN A 137 2.14 11.40 7.31
CA GLN A 137 2.40 12.16 6.09
C GLN A 137 3.13 13.49 6.34
N LEU A 138 3.55 13.80 7.57
CA LEU A 138 4.32 15.01 7.81
C LEU A 138 5.65 14.95 7.05
N PHE A 139 6.04 16.08 6.47
CA PHE A 139 7.18 16.17 5.58
C PHE A 139 8.45 16.63 6.30
N ALA A 140 9.59 16.17 5.80
CA ALA A 140 10.92 16.65 6.15
C ALA A 140 11.73 16.75 4.86
N GLN A 141 12.60 17.77 4.74
CA GLN A 141 13.40 18.00 3.52
C GLN A 141 12.57 17.92 2.23
N GLU A 142 11.39 18.56 2.21
CA GLU A 142 10.46 18.58 1.06
C GLU A 142 9.96 17.20 0.59
N THR A 143 10.12 16.16 1.40
CA THR A 143 9.66 14.80 1.11
C THR A 143 8.77 14.26 2.23
N THR A 144 8.04 13.19 1.92
CA THR A 144 7.12 12.47 2.83
C THR A 144 7.48 10.99 2.78
N LEU A 145 6.96 10.16 3.69
CA LEU A 145 7.26 8.71 3.65
C LEU A 145 6.85 8.06 2.33
N ASN A 146 5.67 8.41 1.81
CA ASN A 146 5.18 7.94 0.51
C ASN A 146 6.14 8.31 -0.62
N PHE A 147 6.58 9.58 -0.69
CA PHE A 147 7.50 10.01 -1.75
C PHE A 147 8.91 9.42 -1.57
N TYR A 148 9.42 9.35 -0.34
CA TYR A 148 10.67 8.69 -0.01
C TYR A 148 10.67 7.24 -0.49
N ARG A 149 9.57 6.50 -0.25
CA ARG A 149 9.42 5.10 -0.69
C ARG A 149 9.65 4.95 -2.20
N GLY A 150 9.11 5.87 -3.01
CA GLY A 150 9.26 5.84 -4.46
C GLY A 150 10.60 6.33 -5.01
N THR A 151 11.37 7.11 -4.23
CA THR A 151 12.55 7.84 -4.76
C THR A 151 13.90 7.37 -4.22
N ASN A 152 13.91 6.59 -3.13
CA ASN A 152 15.12 6.00 -2.58
C ASN A 152 15.78 4.97 -3.54
N ASP A 153 16.92 4.45 -3.13
CA ASP A 153 17.74 3.53 -3.93
C ASP A 153 17.12 2.15 -4.15
N TRP A 154 16.19 1.72 -3.29
CA TRP A 154 15.49 0.45 -3.39
C TRP A 154 14.11 0.55 -4.08
N ARG A 155 13.77 1.69 -4.69
CA ARG A 155 12.75 1.84 -5.75
C ARG A 155 11.35 1.29 -5.41
N ASP A 156 10.66 1.89 -4.45
CA ASP A 156 9.25 1.63 -4.09
C ASP A 156 8.90 0.23 -3.54
N PHE A 157 9.89 -0.65 -3.40
CA PHE A 157 9.71 -1.98 -2.82
C PHE A 157 9.34 -1.90 -1.32
N PHE A 158 8.11 -2.25 -0.99
CA PHE A 158 7.57 -2.13 0.37
C PHE A 158 8.31 -2.99 1.41
N ASP A 159 8.82 -4.17 1.02
CA ASP A 159 9.61 -5.00 1.93
C ASP A 159 10.94 -4.34 2.32
N ARG A 160 11.59 -3.62 1.39
CA ARG A 160 12.79 -2.82 1.67
C ARG A 160 12.47 -1.61 2.53
N PHE A 161 11.34 -0.94 2.30
CA PHE A 161 10.84 0.11 3.19
C PHE A 161 10.75 -0.37 4.64
N LEU A 162 10.15 -1.54 4.86
CA LEU A 162 9.97 -2.09 6.20
C LEU A 162 11.29 -2.47 6.88
N ILE A 163 12.28 -2.93 6.10
CA ILE A 163 13.64 -3.19 6.61
C ILE A 163 14.29 -1.88 7.08
N GLU A 164 14.30 -0.83 6.25
CA GLU A 164 14.89 0.46 6.65
C GLU A 164 14.12 1.13 7.80
N LEU A 165 12.78 0.99 7.82
CA LEU A 165 11.96 1.49 8.91
C LEU A 165 12.27 0.75 10.22
N HIS A 166 12.50 -0.57 10.19
CA HIS A 166 12.94 -1.33 11.36
C HIS A 166 14.28 -0.82 11.88
N ARG A 167 15.28 -0.62 11.02
CA ARG A 167 16.59 -0.07 11.40
C ARG A 167 16.45 1.26 12.14
N VAL A 168 15.62 2.17 11.61
CA VAL A 168 15.38 3.49 12.19
C VAL A 168 14.64 3.40 13.53
N LEU A 169 13.58 2.59 13.61
CA LEU A 169 12.78 2.47 14.84
C LEU A 169 13.52 1.72 15.96
N CYS A 170 14.44 0.83 15.61
CA CYS A 170 15.28 0.07 16.54
C CYS A 170 16.62 0.75 16.86
N GLY A 171 16.95 1.86 16.19
CA GLY A 171 18.14 2.66 16.49
C GLY A 171 19.45 2.01 16.02
N GLU A 172 19.43 1.34 14.86
CA GLU A 172 20.63 0.79 14.24
C GLU A 172 21.59 1.90 13.78
N LYS A 173 22.90 1.59 13.75
CA LYS A 173 23.96 2.60 13.54
C LYS A 173 24.02 3.14 12.11
N ASP A 174 23.62 2.33 11.14
CA ASP A 174 23.67 2.58 9.70
C ASP A 174 22.31 2.97 9.11
N GLN A 175 21.41 3.49 9.94
CA GLN A 175 20.09 3.96 9.51
C GLN A 175 20.18 5.09 8.47
N ASP A 176 19.24 5.09 7.51
CA ASP A 176 19.08 6.16 6.53
C ASP A 176 18.75 7.50 7.24
N PRO A 177 19.57 8.56 7.09
CA PRO A 177 19.38 9.83 7.79
C PRO A 177 18.06 10.54 7.44
N LEU A 178 17.63 10.45 6.18
CA LEU A 178 16.40 11.09 5.72
C LEU A 178 15.17 10.35 6.27
N LEU A 179 15.19 9.01 6.26
CA LEU A 179 14.13 8.22 6.88
C LEU A 179 14.09 8.45 8.39
N ALA A 180 15.24 8.56 9.06
CA ALA A 180 15.31 8.89 10.48
C ALA A 180 14.68 10.26 10.79
N GLU A 181 14.89 11.26 9.95
CA GLU A 181 14.24 12.56 10.09
C GLU A 181 12.72 12.47 9.83
N LEU A 182 12.29 11.74 8.81
CA LEU A 182 10.87 11.51 8.52
C LEU A 182 10.16 10.81 9.69
N VAL A 183 10.79 9.79 10.30
CA VAL A 183 10.28 9.13 11.50
C VAL A 183 10.24 10.08 12.70
N ARG A 184 11.23 10.97 12.83
CA ARG A 184 11.28 11.98 13.91
C ARG A 184 10.13 12.98 13.79
N VAL A 185 9.89 13.56 12.61
CA VAL A 185 8.77 14.52 12.43
C VAL A 185 7.42 13.82 12.57
N ASN A 186 7.33 12.55 12.20
CA ASN A 186 6.14 11.71 12.37
C ASN A 186 6.13 10.95 13.73
N SER A 187 6.84 11.45 14.75
CA SER A 187 6.95 10.78 16.05
C SER A 187 5.64 10.70 16.83
N PHE A 188 4.64 11.53 16.52
CA PHE A 188 3.29 11.38 17.07
C PHE A 188 2.71 9.99 16.77
N CYS A 189 2.97 9.45 15.56
CA CYS A 189 2.58 8.11 15.17
C CYS A 189 3.62 7.07 15.65
N PHE A 190 4.89 7.26 15.31
CA PHE A 190 5.92 6.23 15.49
C PHE A 190 6.49 6.12 16.92
N GLY A 191 6.27 7.11 17.78
CA GLY A 191 6.89 7.18 19.11
C GLY A 191 6.65 5.91 19.95
N ARG A 192 5.44 5.37 19.92
CA ARG A 192 5.06 4.14 20.65
C ARG A 192 5.55 2.84 20.02
N PHE A 193 6.10 2.91 18.81
CA PHE A 193 6.54 1.74 18.03
C PHE A 193 8.07 1.62 17.93
N ARG A 194 8.82 2.36 18.76
CA ARG A 194 10.28 2.24 18.84
C ARG A 194 10.72 0.93 19.50
N GLY A 195 11.89 0.44 19.09
CA GLY A 195 12.49 -0.81 19.54
C GLY A 195 11.78 -2.06 19.00
N GLU A 196 12.40 -3.22 19.18
CA GLU A 196 11.94 -4.52 18.66
C GLU A 196 10.46 -4.81 18.95
N SER A 197 10.05 -4.67 20.21
CA SER A 197 8.66 -4.93 20.62
C SER A 197 7.67 -3.92 20.01
N GLY A 198 8.09 -2.67 19.89
CA GLY A 198 7.30 -1.60 19.27
C GLY A 198 7.09 -1.87 17.78
N PHE A 199 8.18 -2.19 17.07
CA PHE A 199 8.14 -2.51 15.64
C PHE A 199 7.25 -3.72 15.35
N ARG A 200 7.38 -4.81 16.11
CA ARG A 200 6.52 -5.99 15.95
C ARG A 200 5.05 -5.67 16.20
N SER A 201 4.76 -4.77 17.14
CA SER A 201 3.39 -4.31 17.41
C SER A 201 2.85 -3.47 16.25
N TRP A 202 3.68 -2.63 15.63
CA TRP A 202 3.32 -1.91 14.40
C TRP A 202 2.99 -2.86 13.25
N MET A 203 3.86 -3.86 13.00
CA MET A 203 3.65 -4.85 11.94
C MET A 203 2.33 -5.61 12.10
N ARG A 204 2.00 -6.03 13.32
CA ARG A 204 0.71 -6.68 13.62
C ARG A 204 -0.47 -5.74 13.43
N LEU A 205 -0.37 -4.51 13.96
CA LEU A 205 -1.42 -3.49 13.84
C LEU A 205 -1.78 -3.21 12.37
N MET A 206 -0.77 -3.17 11.50
CA MET A 206 -0.92 -2.87 10.07
C MET A 206 -1.21 -4.12 9.20
N PHE A 207 -1.37 -5.29 9.83
CA PHE A 207 -1.57 -6.59 9.17
C PHE A 207 -0.44 -6.97 8.21
N LEU A 208 0.82 -6.79 8.61
CA LEU A 208 2.00 -6.95 7.75
C LEU A 208 2.81 -8.23 8.04
N ASP A 209 2.23 -9.23 8.70
CA ASP A 209 2.95 -10.44 9.13
C ASP A 209 3.63 -11.20 7.98
N ASP A 210 3.09 -11.14 6.76
CA ASP A 210 3.68 -11.82 5.60
C ASP A 210 5.04 -11.22 5.17
N TYR A 211 5.33 -9.99 5.61
CA TYR A 211 6.64 -9.34 5.45
C TYR A 211 7.62 -9.66 6.58
N CYS A 212 7.23 -10.47 7.56
CA CYS A 212 8.07 -10.83 8.70
C CYS A 212 8.68 -12.24 8.56
N ASN A 213 9.86 -12.42 9.13
CA ASN A 213 10.41 -13.71 9.52
C ASN A 213 9.64 -14.26 10.74
N ALA A 214 9.88 -15.53 11.08
CA ALA A 214 9.26 -16.18 12.23
C ALA A 214 9.56 -15.47 13.57
N ASP A 215 10.69 -14.77 13.66
CA ASP A 215 11.06 -13.97 14.83
C ASP A 215 10.43 -12.57 14.86
N GLY A 216 9.66 -12.17 13.83
CA GLY A 216 9.01 -10.87 13.72
C GLY A 216 9.87 -9.76 13.10
N THR A 217 11.11 -10.04 12.70
CA THR A 217 11.93 -9.09 11.92
C THR A 217 11.45 -8.99 10.48
N PRO A 218 11.58 -7.84 9.79
CA PRO A 218 11.19 -7.74 8.39
C PRO A 218 12.11 -8.57 7.50
N LYS A 219 11.58 -9.11 6.40
CA LYS A 219 12.31 -9.97 5.47
C LYS A 219 12.25 -9.48 4.04
N ILE A 220 13.20 -9.93 3.24
CA ILE A 220 13.15 -9.77 1.79
C ILE A 220 12.03 -10.66 1.23
N VAL A 221 11.01 -10.04 0.66
CA VAL A 221 9.88 -10.70 0.01
C VAL A 221 10.07 -10.68 -1.49
N PHE A 222 10.54 -9.60 -2.09
CA PHE A 222 10.59 -9.45 -3.54
C PHE A 222 12.02 -9.50 -4.10
N PRO A 223 12.20 -10.01 -5.33
CA PRO A 223 13.45 -9.84 -6.05
C PRO A 223 13.67 -8.35 -6.31
N LEU A 224 14.86 -7.83 -5.99
CA LEU A 224 15.20 -6.42 -6.26
C LEU A 224 15.55 -6.23 -7.74
N ASN A 225 14.51 -6.16 -8.56
CA ASN A 225 14.60 -5.97 -10.01
C ASN A 225 13.56 -4.93 -10.46
N TYR A 226 13.80 -4.22 -11.55
CA TYR A 226 12.90 -3.18 -12.05
C TYR A 226 13.15 -2.91 -13.53
N HIS A 227 12.16 -2.39 -14.23
CA HIS A 227 12.14 -2.39 -15.70
C HIS A 227 13.20 -1.49 -16.37
N TRP A 228 13.90 -0.65 -15.62
CA TRP A 228 15.00 0.20 -16.10
C TRP A 228 16.38 -0.22 -15.57
N LYS A 229 16.49 -1.36 -14.90
CA LYS A 229 17.77 -1.91 -14.47
C LYS A 229 18.54 -2.46 -15.68
N ASN A 230 19.60 -1.74 -16.10
CA ASN A 230 20.50 -2.12 -17.20
C ASN A 230 21.15 -3.52 -17.00
N PRO A 231 21.41 -4.24 -18.10
CA PRO A 231 20.44 -5.18 -18.65
C PRO A 231 20.26 -6.39 -17.71
N ALA A 232 19.06 -6.52 -17.14
CA ALA A 232 18.63 -7.81 -16.64
C ALA A 232 18.49 -8.76 -17.84
N ASP A 233 18.99 -9.99 -17.70
CA ASP A 233 18.61 -11.10 -18.58
C ASP A 233 17.06 -11.14 -18.70
N PRO A 234 16.47 -11.05 -19.91
CA PRO A 234 15.03 -11.05 -20.09
C PRO A 234 14.33 -12.24 -19.43
N GLU A 235 14.93 -13.44 -19.48
CA GLU A 235 14.37 -14.61 -18.83
C GLU A 235 14.33 -14.42 -17.31
N ARG A 236 15.42 -13.92 -16.73
CA ARG A 236 15.49 -13.60 -15.31
C ARG A 236 14.49 -12.51 -14.90
N TYR A 237 14.37 -11.45 -15.68
CA TYR A 237 13.41 -10.37 -15.38
C TYR A 237 11.96 -10.88 -15.41
N LEU A 238 11.58 -11.66 -16.43
CA LEU A 238 10.23 -12.22 -16.53
C LEU A 238 9.94 -13.26 -15.43
N ALA A 239 10.96 -14.00 -14.99
CA ALA A 239 10.86 -14.87 -13.81
C ALA A 239 10.66 -14.06 -12.51
N ASP A 240 11.39 -12.95 -12.34
CA ASP A 240 11.24 -12.06 -11.19
C ASP A 240 9.86 -11.34 -11.20
N VAL A 241 9.34 -10.99 -12.38
CA VAL A 241 7.97 -10.48 -12.56
C VAL A 241 6.94 -11.51 -12.08
N THR A 242 7.08 -12.77 -12.50
CA THR A 242 6.19 -13.86 -12.06
C THR A 242 6.23 -14.01 -10.54
N ALA A 243 7.44 -14.07 -9.97
CA ALA A 243 7.62 -14.20 -8.53
C ALA A 243 7.07 -12.99 -7.75
N TYR A 244 7.18 -11.78 -8.30
CA TYR A 244 6.59 -10.58 -7.72
C TYR A 244 5.06 -10.69 -7.68
N LEU A 245 4.43 -11.03 -8.81
CA LEU A 245 2.98 -11.16 -8.93
C LEU A 245 2.45 -12.20 -7.93
N ASP A 246 3.01 -13.41 -7.93
CA ASP A 246 2.57 -14.49 -7.04
C ASP A 246 2.65 -14.10 -5.56
N ARG A 247 3.74 -13.45 -5.16
CA ARG A 247 3.94 -13.01 -3.76
C ARG A 247 3.01 -11.85 -3.40
N ALA A 248 2.91 -10.84 -4.26
CA ALA A 248 2.05 -9.69 -4.02
C ALA A 248 0.58 -10.10 -3.93
N GLU A 249 0.09 -10.96 -4.83
CA GLU A 249 -1.27 -11.48 -4.80
C GLU A 249 -1.57 -12.25 -3.51
N ALA A 250 -0.66 -13.12 -3.08
CA ALA A 250 -0.81 -13.88 -1.84
C ALA A 250 -0.91 -12.96 -0.61
N ILE A 251 -0.02 -11.96 -0.53
CA ILE A 251 0.01 -10.98 0.57
C ILE A 251 -1.27 -10.14 0.57
N ILE A 252 -1.67 -9.60 -0.59
CA ILE A 252 -2.87 -8.77 -0.72
C ILE A 252 -4.11 -9.58 -0.31
N ALA A 253 -4.25 -10.81 -0.78
CA ALA A 253 -5.37 -11.66 -0.42
C ALA A 253 -5.39 -12.00 1.09
N ALA A 254 -4.24 -12.27 1.70
CA ALA A 254 -4.12 -12.52 3.13
C ALA A 254 -4.51 -11.30 3.97
N ARG A 255 -4.03 -10.11 3.58
CA ARG A 255 -4.39 -8.85 4.24
C ARG A 255 -5.85 -8.51 4.09
N SER A 256 -6.43 -8.66 2.90
CA SER A 256 -7.87 -8.43 2.68
C SER A 256 -8.73 -9.23 3.64
N ARG A 257 -8.40 -10.51 3.90
CA ARG A 257 -9.14 -11.35 4.87
C ARG A 257 -9.06 -10.80 6.29
N LYS A 258 -7.88 -10.38 6.74
CA LYS A 258 -7.68 -9.79 8.09
C LYS A 258 -8.44 -8.49 8.25
N ILE A 259 -8.35 -7.61 7.24
CA ILE A 259 -9.05 -6.32 7.22
C ILE A 259 -10.56 -6.54 7.27
N LEU A 260 -11.10 -7.43 6.43
CA LEU A 260 -12.53 -7.75 6.41
C LEU A 260 -13.03 -8.24 7.76
N ALA A 261 -12.31 -9.17 8.41
CA ALA A 261 -12.68 -9.67 9.73
C ALA A 261 -12.79 -8.54 10.78
N VAL A 262 -11.91 -7.54 10.72
CA VAL A 262 -12.00 -6.36 11.61
C VAL A 262 -13.18 -5.48 11.25
N LEU A 263 -13.41 -5.19 9.97
CA LEU A 263 -14.54 -4.38 9.52
C LEU A 263 -15.89 -5.03 9.90
N GLU A 264 -16.04 -6.34 9.71
CA GLU A 264 -17.22 -7.11 10.11
C GLU A 264 -17.53 -6.98 11.61
N SER A 265 -16.49 -6.90 12.46
CA SER A 265 -16.67 -6.74 13.90
C SER A 265 -17.04 -5.31 14.33
N LYS A 266 -16.82 -4.31 13.46
CA LYS A 266 -17.02 -2.89 13.78
C LYS A 266 -18.30 -2.30 13.17
N LEU A 267 -18.86 -2.92 12.15
CA LEU A 267 -20.08 -2.49 11.46
C LEU A 267 -21.34 -3.11 12.09
#